data_AF-A0A969QR00-F1
#
_entry.id   AF-A0A969QR00-F1
#
_cell.length_a   1.000
_cell.length_b   1.000
_cell.length_c   1.000
_cell.angle_alpha   90.00
_cell.angle_beta   90.00
_cell.angle_gamma   90.00
#
_symmetry.space_group_name_H-M   'P 1'
#
loop_
_entity.id
_entity.type
_entity.pdbx_description
1 polymer ?
#
loop_
_entity_poly.entity_id
_entity_poly.type
_entity_poly.pdbx_seq_one_letter_code
_entity_poly.pdbx_strand_id
1 'polypeptide(L)'
;MLDLYKRSQQFWQEVLCRHAGQTIAVVSHGGTNRALISTALGLPPSQFHRLQQSNCGISLLHFSQGCLKAGHLKTLNLTTPLGEALPKLKEGKQGLRLLLLPSQTTSRSIDHLAKLLQTVSIDFSLASESAAALTDCLLQYHPMTVQLQSQQKQFLLNWQRTLATTSSASSHLMTGLVVADQDDIQQVVGDAIGLGRDQHWRLQPQPGALSVLHYPVASSPVLQAFNFA
;
A
#
# COMPACT_ATOMS: atom_id res chain seq x y z
N MET A 1 -23.84 2.51 2.87
CA MET A 1 -22.52 2.98 2.39
C MET A 1 -22.52 4.48 2.08
N LEU A 2 -23.47 5.00 1.28
CA LEU A 2 -23.58 6.44 0.98
C LEU A 2 -23.69 7.32 2.24
N ASP A 3 -24.54 6.93 3.19
CA ASP A 3 -24.69 7.65 4.47
C ASP A 3 -23.37 7.72 5.26
N LEU A 4 -22.62 6.61 5.29
CA LEU A 4 -21.33 6.54 5.97
C LEU A 4 -20.32 7.54 5.37
N TYR A 5 -20.25 7.64 4.04
CA TYR A 5 -19.38 8.61 3.36
C TYR A 5 -19.82 10.07 3.61
N LYS A 6 -21.13 10.33 3.61
CA LYS A 6 -21.67 11.66 3.93
C LYS A 6 -21.25 12.07 5.34
N ARG A 7 -21.38 11.17 6.31
CA ARG A 7 -20.93 11.38 7.69
C ARG A 7 -19.42 11.56 7.80
N SER A 8 -18.62 10.77 7.08
CA SER A 8 -17.16 10.94 7.03
C SER A 8 -16.74 12.30 6.46
N GLN A 9 -17.44 12.79 5.44
CA GLN A 9 -17.18 14.12 4.88
C GLN A 9 -17.52 15.24 5.87
N GLN A 10 -18.69 15.14 6.51
CA GLN A 10 -19.11 16.10 7.55
C GLN A 10 -18.11 16.12 8.71
N PHE A 11 -17.69 14.94 9.18
CA PHE A 11 -16.66 14.81 10.22
C PHE A 11 -15.38 15.57 9.83
N TRP A 12 -14.85 15.36 8.62
CA TRP A 12 -13.63 16.06 8.20
C TRP A 12 -13.81 17.57 8.09
N GLN A 13 -14.94 18.04 7.55
CA GLN A 13 -15.23 19.47 7.45
C GLN A 13 -15.26 20.14 8.83
N GLU A 14 -15.83 19.46 9.82
CA GLU A 14 -15.94 19.96 11.17
C GLU A 14 -14.60 19.92 11.91
N VAL A 15 -13.92 18.78 11.86
CA VAL A 15 -12.70 18.53 12.64
C VAL A 15 -11.51 19.30 12.10
N LEU A 16 -11.33 19.36 10.78
CA LEU A 16 -10.19 20.06 10.19
C LEU A 16 -10.25 21.58 10.42
N CYS A 17 -11.46 22.15 10.46
CA CYS A 17 -11.64 23.57 10.79
C CYS A 17 -11.31 23.88 12.25
N ARG A 18 -11.63 22.99 13.18
CA ARG A 18 -11.41 23.23 14.63
C ARG A 18 -9.99 22.93 15.09
N HIS A 19 -9.31 22.01 14.41
CA HIS A 19 -8.01 21.48 14.84
C HIS A 19 -6.89 21.78 13.82
N ALA A 20 -6.98 22.92 13.13
CA ALA A 20 -5.94 23.34 12.20
C ALA A 20 -4.56 23.42 12.88
N GLY A 21 -3.55 22.77 12.29
CA GLY A 21 -2.19 22.70 12.83
C GLY A 21 -1.99 21.74 14.00
N GLN A 22 -3.03 21.02 14.44
CA GLN A 22 -2.95 20.05 15.53
C GLN A 22 -2.88 18.61 14.99
N THR A 23 -2.37 17.69 15.83
CA THR A 23 -2.47 16.25 15.59
C THR A 23 -3.67 15.71 16.37
N ILE A 24 -4.57 15.02 15.69
CA ILE A 24 -5.75 14.40 16.29
C ILE A 24 -5.63 12.87 16.21
N ALA A 25 -6.11 12.18 17.24
CA ALA A 25 -6.28 10.74 17.23
C ALA A 25 -7.77 10.42 16.98
N VAL A 26 -8.05 9.61 15.97
CA VAL A 26 -9.41 9.15 15.65
C VAL A 26 -9.47 7.64 15.88
N VAL A 27 -10.39 7.21 16.75
CA VAL A 27 -10.61 5.80 17.08
C VAL A 27 -12.04 5.43 16.73
N SER A 28 -12.22 4.44 15.85
CA SER A 28 -13.53 3.93 15.45
C SER A 28 -13.43 2.50 14.94
N HIS A 29 -14.57 1.94 14.52
CA HIS A 29 -14.64 0.63 13.89
C HIS A 29 -13.98 0.64 12.50
N GLY A 30 -13.52 -0.53 12.05
CA GLY A 30 -12.83 -0.66 10.76
C GLY A 30 -13.62 -0.12 9.56
N GLY A 31 -14.94 -0.29 9.54
CA GLY A 31 -15.78 0.28 8.47
C GLY A 31 -15.76 1.81 8.44
N THR A 32 -15.85 2.45 9.61
CA THR A 32 -15.81 3.91 9.74
C THR A 32 -14.44 4.47 9.41
N ASN A 33 -13.36 3.87 9.93
CA ASN A 33 -11.99 4.29 9.61
C ASN A 33 -11.71 4.18 8.11
N ARG A 34 -12.19 3.09 7.48
CA ARG A 34 -12.09 2.93 6.02
C ARG A 34 -12.78 4.07 5.28
N ALA A 35 -14.02 4.40 5.63
CA ALA A 35 -14.75 5.50 5.00
C ALA A 35 -14.10 6.87 5.21
N LEU A 36 -13.55 7.12 6.41
CA LEU A 36 -12.80 8.33 6.73
C LEU A 36 -11.54 8.47 5.85
N ILE A 37 -10.74 7.41 5.75
CA ILE A 37 -9.53 7.39 4.91
C ILE A 37 -9.91 7.50 3.42
N SER A 38 -10.90 6.74 2.95
CA SER A 38 -11.38 6.82 1.57
C SER A 38 -11.85 8.23 1.21
N THR A 39 -12.61 8.88 2.09
CA THR A 39 -13.10 10.25 1.87
C THR A 39 -11.94 11.26 1.86
N ALA A 40 -10.94 11.10 2.74
CA ALA A 40 -9.75 11.94 2.76
C ALA A 40 -8.92 11.81 1.47
N LEU A 41 -8.93 10.62 0.86
CA LEU A 41 -8.27 10.33 -0.41
C LEU A 41 -9.09 10.72 -1.65
N GLY A 42 -10.37 11.08 -1.49
CA GLY A 42 -11.26 11.35 -2.63
C GLY A 42 -11.79 10.09 -3.33
N LEU A 43 -11.64 8.91 -2.72
CA LEU A 43 -12.19 7.67 -3.25
C LEU A 43 -13.72 7.67 -3.14
N PRO A 44 -14.46 7.30 -4.21
CA PRO A 44 -15.90 7.19 -4.13
C PRO A 44 -16.35 5.94 -3.36
N PRO A 45 -17.61 5.88 -2.91
CA PRO A 45 -18.18 4.70 -2.25
C PRO A 45 -18.03 3.39 -3.04
N SER A 46 -18.06 3.44 -4.37
CA SER A 46 -17.84 2.26 -5.22
C SER A 46 -16.46 1.61 -5.04
N GLN A 47 -15.48 2.34 -4.48
CA GLN A 47 -14.13 1.86 -4.18
C GLN A 47 -13.93 1.55 -2.69
N PHE A 48 -15.00 1.44 -1.90
CA PHE A 48 -14.91 1.22 -0.45
C PHE A 48 -14.08 0.00 -0.07
N HIS A 49 -14.08 -1.07 -0.87
CA HIS A 49 -13.33 -2.29 -0.57
C HIS A 49 -11.84 -2.25 -0.97
N ARG A 50 -11.37 -1.17 -1.60
CA ARG A 50 -9.98 -1.03 -2.07
C ARG A 50 -8.95 -0.82 -0.96
N LEU A 51 -9.39 -0.50 0.26
CA LEU A 51 -8.51 -0.29 1.42
C LEU A 51 -8.78 -1.33 2.50
N GLN A 52 -7.74 -2.04 2.93
CA GLN A 52 -7.84 -2.87 4.12
C GLN A 52 -7.78 -2.00 5.37
N GLN A 53 -8.46 -2.42 6.44
CA GLN A 53 -8.28 -1.87 7.79
C GLN A 53 -7.83 -2.99 8.72
N SER A 54 -6.62 -2.90 9.25
CA SER A 54 -6.08 -3.84 10.21
C SER A 54 -6.56 -3.50 11.62
N ASN A 55 -6.76 -4.53 12.45
CA ASN A 55 -7.06 -4.30 13.86
C ASN A 55 -5.81 -3.72 14.52
N CYS A 56 -5.97 -2.71 15.39
CA CYS A 56 -4.87 -2.02 16.06
C CYS A 56 -3.84 -1.38 15.10
N GLY A 57 -4.12 -1.30 13.80
CA GLY A 57 -3.25 -0.66 12.82
C GLY A 57 -3.34 0.86 12.91
N ILE A 58 -2.19 1.54 12.92
CA ILE A 58 -2.13 3.00 12.92
C ILE A 58 -2.08 3.48 11.46
N SER A 59 -2.90 4.48 11.13
CA SER A 59 -2.88 5.14 9.82
C SER A 59 -2.73 6.64 10.02
N LEU A 60 -1.87 7.28 9.22
CA LEU A 60 -1.58 8.71 9.31
C LEU A 60 -2.08 9.40 8.03
N LEU A 61 -2.98 10.35 8.22
CA LEU A 61 -3.41 11.29 7.19
C LEU A 61 -2.81 12.65 7.53
N HIS A 62 -2.36 13.37 6.50
CA HIS A 62 -1.90 14.74 6.64
C HIS A 62 -2.73 15.65 5.74
N PHE A 63 -3.19 16.76 6.32
CA PHE A 63 -4.05 17.74 5.66
C PHE A 63 -3.37 19.10 5.69
N SER A 64 -2.74 19.49 4.58
CA SER A 64 -2.12 20.81 4.48
C SER A 64 -3.17 21.90 4.69
N GLN A 65 -2.86 22.86 5.56
CA GLN A 65 -3.73 24.01 5.88
C GLN A 65 -5.14 23.63 6.36
N GLY A 66 -5.34 22.44 6.95
CA GLY A 66 -6.66 22.00 7.42
C GLY A 66 -7.69 21.81 6.30
N CYS A 67 -7.23 21.57 5.07
CA CYS A 67 -8.13 21.41 3.93
C CYS A 67 -8.31 19.93 3.56
N LEU A 68 -9.56 19.44 3.54
CA LEU A 68 -9.88 18.07 3.13
C LEU A 68 -9.37 17.75 1.72
N LYS A 69 -9.48 18.72 0.79
CA LYS A 69 -8.98 18.55 -0.58
C LYS A 69 -7.46 18.39 -0.65
N ALA A 70 -6.73 18.75 0.40
CA ALA A 70 -5.28 18.60 0.52
C ALA A 70 -4.84 17.33 1.29
N GLY A 71 -5.79 16.44 1.63
CA GLY A 71 -5.52 15.20 2.36
C GLY A 71 -4.65 14.21 1.59
N HIS A 72 -3.56 13.75 2.19
CA HIS A 72 -2.74 12.67 1.67
C HIS A 72 -2.44 11.62 2.75
N LEU A 73 -2.29 10.39 2.31
CA LEU A 73 -2.00 9.25 3.17
C LEU A 73 -0.49 9.12 3.34
N LYS A 74 -0.04 9.26 4.59
CA LYS A 74 1.37 9.09 4.95
C LYS A 74 1.71 7.65 5.29
N THR A 75 0.84 6.96 6.03
CA THR A 75 0.95 5.51 6.29
C THR A 75 -0.42 4.89 6.46
N LEU A 76 -0.55 3.62 6.10
CA LEU A 76 -1.76 2.81 6.30
C LEU A 76 -1.39 1.49 6.97
N ASN A 77 -2.13 1.15 8.02
CA ASN A 77 -2.01 -0.11 8.76
C ASN A 77 -0.58 -0.40 9.26
N LEU A 78 0.08 0.60 9.85
CA LEU A 78 1.31 0.39 10.61
C LEU A 78 0.98 -0.54 11.80
N THR A 79 1.49 -1.76 11.73
CA THR A 79 1.22 -2.86 12.67
C THR A 79 2.51 -3.47 13.21
N THR A 80 3.68 -2.96 12.83
CA THR A 80 5.00 -3.39 13.32
C THR A 80 5.13 -3.35 14.85
N PRO A 81 4.52 -2.40 15.61
CA PRO A 81 4.56 -2.45 17.08
C PRO A 81 3.85 -3.67 17.70
N LEU A 82 3.00 -4.36 16.94
CA LEU A 82 2.32 -5.60 17.35
C LEU A 82 3.14 -6.86 17.02
N GLY A 83 4.35 -6.69 16.44
CA GLY A 83 5.18 -7.80 15.96
C GLY A 83 4.68 -8.42 14.65
N GLU A 84 3.72 -7.80 13.95
CA GLU A 84 3.25 -8.29 12.65
C GLU A 84 4.24 -7.84 11.54
N ALA A 85 4.81 -8.81 10.83
CA ALA A 85 5.71 -8.54 9.69
C ALA A 85 4.97 -7.97 8.47
N LEU A 86 3.71 -8.36 8.29
CA LEU A 86 2.81 -7.84 7.27
C LEU A 86 1.37 -7.86 7.80
N PRO A 87 0.49 -6.97 7.31
CA PRO A 87 -0.93 -7.03 7.66
C PRO A 87 -1.53 -8.42 7.39
N LYS A 88 -2.38 -8.92 8.28
CA LYS A 88 -3.10 -10.17 8.04
C LYS A 88 -3.99 -10.07 6.80
N LEU A 89 -3.99 -11.12 5.97
CA LEU A 89 -4.92 -11.23 4.83
C LEU A 89 -6.35 -11.35 5.33
N LYS A 90 -7.25 -10.47 4.86
CA LYS A 90 -8.67 -10.49 5.22
C LYS A 90 -9.56 -10.99 4.08
N GLU A 91 -9.36 -10.49 2.87
CA GLU A 91 -10.06 -10.96 1.67
C GLU A 91 -9.20 -12.02 0.97
N GLY A 92 -9.80 -13.11 0.48
CA GLY A 92 -9.16 -14.17 -0.33
C GLY A 92 -7.74 -14.56 0.08
N LYS A 93 -7.54 -15.71 0.75
CA LYS A 93 -6.18 -16.24 1.05
C LYS A 93 -5.45 -16.80 -0.18
N GLN A 94 -5.74 -16.24 -1.35
CA GLN A 94 -5.35 -16.67 -2.68
C GLN A 94 -5.09 -15.44 -3.56
N GLY A 95 -4.51 -15.67 -4.73
CA GLY A 95 -4.17 -14.60 -5.67
C GLY A 95 -2.74 -14.10 -5.46
N LEU A 96 -2.51 -12.83 -5.75
CA LEU A 96 -1.16 -12.26 -5.80
C LEU A 96 -0.99 -11.14 -4.77
N ARG A 97 0.06 -11.22 -3.96
CA ARG A 97 0.42 -10.20 -2.97
C ARG A 97 1.75 -9.58 -3.35
N LEU A 98 1.79 -8.26 -3.51
CA LEU A 98 2.98 -7.52 -3.88
C LEU A 98 3.49 -6.71 -2.71
N LEU A 99 4.78 -6.87 -2.41
CA LEU A 99 5.55 -6.04 -1.50
C LEU A 99 6.33 -5.06 -2.37
N LEU A 100 5.92 -3.79 -2.38
CA LEU A 100 6.51 -2.75 -3.22
C LEU A 100 7.51 -1.93 -2.41
N LEU A 101 8.76 -1.87 -2.86
CA LEU A 101 9.83 -1.10 -2.23
C LEU A 101 10.43 -0.09 -3.22
N PRO A 102 10.53 1.21 -2.86
CA PRO A 102 11.22 2.18 -3.70
C PRO A 102 12.71 1.83 -3.88
N SER A 103 13.20 1.91 -5.11
CA SER A 103 14.60 1.67 -5.49
C SER A 103 15.57 2.64 -4.81
N GLN A 104 15.08 3.82 -4.41
CA GLN A 104 15.84 4.87 -3.70
C GLN A 104 16.12 4.53 -2.22
N THR A 105 15.85 3.30 -1.78
CA THR A 105 16.01 2.88 -0.38
C THR A 105 17.49 2.78 0.03
N THR A 106 17.80 3.25 1.24
CA THR A 106 19.17 3.24 1.81
C THR A 106 19.50 1.91 2.50
N SER A 107 20.79 1.56 2.57
CA SER A 107 21.26 0.29 3.16
C SER A 107 20.78 0.06 4.60
N ARG A 108 20.76 1.10 5.46
CA ARG A 108 20.28 0.98 6.84
C ARG A 108 18.82 0.50 6.92
N SER A 109 17.97 0.99 6.01
CA SER A 109 16.56 0.63 5.99
C SER A 109 16.37 -0.80 5.47
N ILE A 110 17.22 -1.23 4.52
CA ILE A 110 17.22 -2.61 3.99
C ILE A 110 17.48 -3.63 5.09
N ASP A 111 18.45 -3.41 5.97
CA ASP A 111 18.74 -4.36 7.06
C ASP A 111 17.55 -4.56 8.00
N HIS A 112 16.81 -3.49 8.28
CA HIS A 112 15.60 -3.56 9.10
C HIS A 112 14.49 -4.34 8.38
N LEU A 113 14.24 -4.01 7.11
CA LEU A 113 13.23 -4.67 6.30
C LEU A 113 13.53 -6.15 6.06
N ALA A 114 14.79 -6.52 5.83
CA ALA A 114 15.20 -7.92 5.65
C ALA A 114 14.89 -8.75 6.90
N LYS A 115 15.16 -8.20 8.09
CA LYS A 115 14.80 -8.85 9.36
C LYS A 115 13.29 -8.93 9.56
N LEU A 116 12.57 -7.85 9.24
CA LEU A 116 11.11 -7.81 9.34
C LEU A 116 10.46 -8.87 8.44
N LEU A 117 10.97 -9.06 7.22
CA LEU A 117 10.47 -10.00 6.24
C LEU A 117 11.03 -11.42 6.38
N GLN A 118 11.94 -11.69 7.32
CA GLN A 118 12.62 -12.99 7.45
C GLN A 118 11.64 -14.17 7.57
N THR A 119 10.48 -13.96 8.20
CA THR A 119 9.45 -14.99 8.39
C THR A 119 8.39 -15.01 7.30
N VAL A 120 8.44 -14.06 6.36
CA VAL A 120 7.51 -13.95 5.24
C VAL A 120 8.03 -14.81 4.09
N SER A 121 7.18 -15.69 3.56
CA SER A 121 7.47 -16.40 2.31
C SER A 121 7.38 -15.44 1.13
N ILE A 122 8.45 -15.36 0.34
CA ILE A 122 8.56 -14.56 -0.88
C ILE A 122 8.87 -15.55 -2.00
N ASP A 123 7.97 -15.68 -2.97
CA ASP A 123 8.05 -16.68 -4.03
C ASP A 123 8.92 -16.19 -5.20
N PHE A 124 8.83 -14.89 -5.50
CA PHE A 124 9.61 -14.25 -6.55
C PHE A 124 9.95 -12.81 -6.22
N SER A 125 10.96 -12.28 -6.88
CA SER A 125 11.25 -10.85 -6.90
C SER A 125 11.27 -10.32 -8.32
N LEU A 126 10.95 -9.04 -8.47
CA LEU A 126 11.01 -8.32 -9.74
C LEU A 126 11.67 -6.96 -9.51
N ALA A 127 12.80 -6.72 -10.16
CA ALA A 127 13.55 -5.48 -10.02
C ALA A 127 14.20 -5.04 -11.32
N SER A 128 14.57 -3.77 -11.43
CA SER A 128 15.52 -3.32 -12.45
C SER A 128 16.92 -3.85 -12.14
N GLU A 129 17.78 -3.96 -13.15
CA GLU A 129 19.18 -4.37 -12.95
C GLU A 129 19.92 -3.44 -11.97
N SER A 130 19.62 -2.14 -12.00
CA SER A 130 20.19 -1.15 -11.08
C SER A 130 19.83 -1.39 -9.61
N ALA A 131 18.76 -2.15 -9.34
CA ALA A 131 18.28 -2.47 -8.00
C ALA A 131 18.67 -3.90 -7.55
N ALA A 132 19.49 -4.63 -8.32
CA ALA A 132 19.87 -6.00 -8.01
C ALA A 132 20.54 -6.14 -6.63
N ALA A 133 21.59 -5.34 -6.36
CA ALA A 133 22.30 -5.41 -5.09
C ALA A 133 21.41 -5.10 -3.86
N LEU A 134 20.46 -4.17 -4.02
CA LEU A 134 19.47 -3.86 -2.99
C LEU A 134 18.53 -5.06 -2.76
N THR A 135 18.09 -5.69 -3.84
CA THR A 135 17.21 -6.86 -3.81
C THR A 135 17.90 -8.06 -3.15
N ASP A 136 19.16 -8.30 -3.46
CA ASP A 136 19.95 -9.39 -2.84
C ASP A 136 20.10 -9.21 -1.32
N CYS A 137 20.40 -7.98 -0.86
CA CYS A 137 20.45 -7.69 0.58
C CYS A 137 19.11 -7.91 1.28
N LEU A 138 18.00 -7.57 0.62
CA LEU A 138 16.66 -7.74 1.18
C LEU A 138 16.25 -9.21 1.25
N LEU A 139 16.67 -10.02 0.28
CA LEU A 139 16.36 -11.44 0.15
C LEU A 139 17.43 -12.37 0.74
N GLN A 140 18.37 -11.86 1.54
CA GLN A 140 19.42 -12.67 2.16
C GLN A 140 18.90 -13.85 2.99
N TYR A 141 17.65 -13.78 3.47
CA TYR A 141 16.98 -14.85 4.22
C TYR A 141 16.05 -15.73 3.36
N HIS A 142 15.99 -15.49 2.05
CA HIS A 142 15.03 -16.10 1.13
C HIS A 142 15.71 -16.71 -0.10
N PRO A 143 16.63 -17.69 0.07
CA PRO A 143 17.47 -18.21 -1.01
C PRO A 143 16.70 -18.93 -2.13
N MET A 144 15.44 -19.32 -1.88
CA MET A 144 14.58 -20.00 -2.87
C MET A 144 13.74 -19.01 -3.71
N THR A 145 13.86 -17.71 -3.46
CA THR A 145 13.10 -16.70 -4.21
C THR A 145 13.55 -16.68 -5.66
N VAL A 146 12.62 -16.81 -6.60
CA VAL A 146 12.93 -16.66 -8.04
C VAL A 146 13.16 -15.18 -8.34
N GLN A 147 14.40 -14.80 -8.66
CA GLN A 147 14.73 -13.41 -8.97
C GLN A 147 14.57 -13.13 -10.47
N LEU A 148 13.67 -12.20 -10.81
CA LEU A 148 13.42 -11.74 -12.17
C LEU A 148 13.96 -10.31 -12.33
N GLN A 149 14.76 -10.09 -13.37
CA GLN A 149 15.30 -8.78 -13.70
C GLN A 149 14.65 -8.26 -14.98
N SER A 150 14.32 -6.97 -15.00
CA SER A 150 13.75 -6.31 -16.17
C SER A 150 14.60 -5.13 -16.61
N GLN A 151 14.94 -5.09 -17.90
CA GLN A 151 15.55 -3.94 -18.57
C GLN A 151 14.50 -2.95 -19.10
N GLN A 152 13.21 -3.33 -19.08
CA GLN A 152 12.14 -2.47 -19.56
C GLN A 152 11.89 -1.32 -18.59
N LYS A 153 11.93 -0.08 -19.11
CA LYS A 153 11.38 1.07 -18.39
C LYS A 153 9.89 0.82 -18.11
N GLN A 154 9.43 1.22 -16.93
CA GLN A 154 8.01 1.09 -16.54
C GLN A 154 7.48 -0.36 -16.56
N PHE A 155 8.35 -1.35 -16.33
CA PHE A 155 7.94 -2.77 -16.31
C PHE A 155 6.76 -3.00 -15.36
N LEU A 156 6.73 -2.30 -14.23
CA LEU A 156 5.70 -2.45 -13.21
C LEU A 156 4.33 -1.97 -13.73
N LEU A 157 4.29 -0.85 -14.47
CA LEU A 157 3.05 -0.34 -15.08
C LEU A 157 2.53 -1.28 -16.17
N ASN A 158 3.43 -1.83 -17.00
CA ASN A 158 3.05 -2.79 -18.03
C ASN A 158 2.49 -4.07 -17.41
N TRP A 159 3.14 -4.55 -16.35
CA TRP A 159 2.69 -5.74 -15.64
C TRP A 159 1.35 -5.54 -14.95
N GLN A 160 1.11 -4.38 -14.32
CA GLN A 160 -0.20 -4.06 -13.75
C GLN A 160 -1.33 -4.11 -14.78
N ARG A 161 -1.09 -3.62 -16.01
CA ARG A 161 -2.08 -3.72 -17.10
C ARG A 161 -2.35 -5.18 -17.46
N THR A 162 -1.32 -6.02 -17.50
CA THR A 162 -1.48 -7.47 -17.71
C THR A 162 -2.26 -8.13 -16.58
N LEU A 163 -2.02 -7.76 -15.31
CA LEU A 163 -2.79 -8.26 -14.17
C LEU A 163 -4.26 -7.82 -14.23
N ALA A 164 -4.54 -6.63 -14.74
CA ALA A 164 -5.91 -6.15 -14.92
C ALA A 164 -6.66 -6.90 -16.04
N THR A 165 -5.96 -7.41 -17.05
CA THR A 165 -6.57 -8.17 -18.16
C THR A 165 -6.58 -9.67 -17.93
N THR A 166 -5.77 -10.19 -17.00
CA THR A 166 -5.66 -11.61 -16.69
C THR A 166 -6.38 -11.93 -15.39
N SER A 167 -7.43 -12.75 -15.46
CA SER A 167 -8.01 -13.37 -14.27
C SER A 167 -7.05 -14.46 -13.77
N SER A 168 -6.09 -14.09 -12.92
CA SER A 168 -5.22 -15.05 -12.24
C SER A 168 -6.07 -15.98 -11.36
N ALA A 169 -6.27 -17.21 -11.82
CA ALA A 169 -6.98 -18.28 -11.11
C ALA A 169 -6.01 -19.15 -10.29
N SER A 170 -4.99 -18.55 -9.68
CA SER A 170 -4.09 -19.29 -8.78
C SER A 170 -4.87 -19.72 -7.53
N SER A 171 -4.89 -21.03 -7.26
CA SER A 171 -5.51 -21.62 -6.07
C SER A 171 -4.73 -21.34 -4.78
N HIS A 172 -3.52 -20.81 -4.88
CA HIS A 172 -2.64 -20.47 -3.77
C HIS A 172 -2.22 -19.01 -3.83
N LEU A 173 -1.91 -18.44 -2.67
CA LEU A 173 -1.35 -17.09 -2.56
C LEU A 173 0.10 -17.11 -3.03
N MET A 174 0.43 -16.27 -4.02
CA MET A 174 1.81 -15.96 -4.37
C MET A 174 2.19 -14.59 -3.81
N THR A 175 3.36 -14.48 -3.18
CA THR A 175 3.92 -13.23 -2.66
C THR A 175 5.15 -12.84 -3.47
N GLY A 176 5.06 -11.70 -4.16
CA GLY A 176 6.17 -11.13 -4.93
C GLY A 176 6.75 -9.90 -4.25
N LEU A 177 8.07 -9.79 -4.21
CA LEU A 177 8.77 -8.55 -3.88
C LEU A 177 9.03 -7.76 -5.17
N VAL A 178 8.69 -6.48 -5.20
CA VAL A 178 8.98 -5.62 -6.34
C VAL A 178 9.78 -4.41 -5.90
N VAL A 179 10.95 -4.21 -6.51
CA VAL A 179 11.76 -3.00 -6.32
C VAL A 179 11.68 -2.15 -7.58
N ALA A 180 11.11 -0.95 -7.45
CA ALA A 180 10.85 -0.06 -8.57
C ALA A 180 10.98 1.41 -8.14
N ASP A 181 10.99 2.32 -9.11
CA ASP A 181 11.05 3.76 -8.80
C ASP A 181 9.80 4.22 -8.02
N GLN A 182 10.00 5.19 -7.14
CA GLN A 182 8.94 5.72 -6.28
C GLN A 182 7.70 6.16 -7.05
N ASP A 183 7.90 6.79 -8.22
CA ASP A 183 6.81 7.28 -9.08
C ASP A 183 6.03 6.15 -9.75
N ASP A 184 6.70 5.06 -10.14
CA ASP A 184 6.05 3.87 -10.68
C ASP A 184 5.21 3.18 -9.60
N ILE A 185 5.72 3.08 -8.36
CA ILE A 185 4.98 2.55 -7.22
C ILE A 185 3.77 3.43 -6.90
N GLN A 186 3.93 4.75 -6.92
CA GLN A 186 2.82 5.70 -6.68
C GLN A 186 1.70 5.48 -7.69
N GLN A 187 2.05 5.40 -8.98
CA GLN A 187 1.08 5.17 -10.05
C GLN A 187 0.37 3.83 -9.87
N VAL A 188 1.11 2.76 -9.57
CA VAL A 188 0.55 1.42 -9.42
C VAL A 188 -0.40 1.33 -8.24
N VAL A 189 -0.02 1.87 -7.08
CA VAL A 189 -0.89 1.91 -5.90
C VAL A 189 -2.12 2.78 -6.16
N GLY A 190 -1.95 3.96 -6.75
CA GLY A 190 -3.04 4.87 -7.09
C GLY A 190 -4.07 4.23 -8.02
N ASP A 191 -3.61 3.64 -9.12
CA ASP A 191 -4.45 2.93 -10.09
C ASP A 191 -5.12 1.70 -9.45
N ALA A 192 -4.40 0.94 -8.62
CA ALA A 192 -4.92 -0.25 -7.95
C ALA A 192 -6.09 0.05 -7.00
N ILE A 193 -6.06 1.19 -6.32
CA ILE A 193 -7.16 1.62 -5.44
C ILE A 193 -8.22 2.48 -6.15
N GLY A 194 -8.04 2.76 -7.44
CA GLY A 194 -9.00 3.50 -8.25
C GLY A 194 -8.97 5.01 -8.08
N LEU A 195 -7.81 5.59 -7.72
CA LEU A 195 -7.61 7.04 -7.77
C LEU A 195 -7.42 7.51 -9.22
N GLY A 196 -7.97 8.68 -9.53
CA GLY A 196 -7.61 9.40 -10.75
C GLY A 196 -6.12 9.78 -10.74
N ARG A 197 -5.49 9.85 -11.91
CA ARG A 197 -4.07 10.21 -12.04
C ARG A 197 -3.74 11.57 -11.46
N ASP A 198 -4.68 12.52 -11.55
CA ASP A 198 -4.61 13.84 -10.93
C ASP A 198 -4.63 13.83 -9.40
N GLN A 199 -4.92 12.67 -8.78
CA GLN A 199 -4.99 12.47 -7.33
C GLN A 199 -3.89 11.54 -6.80
N HIS A 200 -3.02 10.99 -7.66
CA HIS A 200 -1.93 10.12 -7.23
C HIS A 200 -0.96 10.80 -6.25
N TRP A 201 -0.84 12.13 -6.30
CA TRP A 201 -0.05 12.92 -5.34
C TRP A 201 -0.50 12.73 -3.87
N ARG A 202 -1.73 12.25 -3.64
CA ARG A 202 -2.23 11.90 -2.30
C ARG A 202 -1.56 10.68 -1.69
N LEU A 203 -0.76 9.96 -2.48
CA LEU A 203 0.06 8.83 -2.06
C LEU A 203 1.51 9.22 -2.32
N GLN A 204 2.37 9.14 -1.31
CA GLN A 204 3.81 9.38 -1.51
C GLN A 204 4.60 8.21 -0.95
N PRO A 205 4.93 7.19 -1.77
CA PRO A 205 5.77 6.08 -1.33
C PRO A 205 7.08 6.62 -0.74
N GLN A 206 7.56 6.05 0.35
CA GLN A 206 8.77 6.52 1.04
C GLN A 206 9.90 5.50 0.88
N PRO A 207 11.12 5.92 0.50
CA PRO A 207 12.28 5.06 0.53
C PRO A 207 12.48 4.46 1.92
N GLY A 208 12.77 3.16 1.99
CA GLY A 208 12.88 2.43 3.26
C GLY A 208 11.55 1.97 3.86
N ALA A 209 10.43 2.18 3.18
CA ALA A 209 9.13 1.68 3.61
C ALA A 209 8.45 0.86 2.49
N LEU A 210 7.77 -0.21 2.89
CA LEU A 210 7.02 -1.10 2.01
C LEU A 210 5.59 -0.62 1.81
N SER A 211 5.05 -0.84 0.61
CA SER A 211 3.61 -0.80 0.37
C SER A 211 3.14 -2.19 -0.04
N VAL A 212 1.96 -2.60 0.42
CA VAL A 212 1.46 -3.96 0.22
C VAL A 212 0.15 -3.92 -0.54
N LEU A 213 0.16 -4.41 -1.78
CA LEU A 213 -1.04 -4.62 -2.59
C LEU A 213 -1.40 -6.11 -2.60
N HIS A 214 -2.69 -6.39 -2.52
CA HIS A 214 -3.21 -7.74 -2.71
C HIS A 214 -4.21 -7.74 -3.86
N TYR A 215 -3.99 -8.61 -4.82
CA TYR A 215 -4.84 -8.88 -5.98
C TYR A 215 -5.54 -10.22 -5.72
N PRO A 216 -6.68 -10.22 -5.02
CA PRO A 216 -7.47 -11.43 -4.80
C PRO A 216 -8.03 -11.99 -6.11
N VAL A 217 -8.27 -13.31 -6.13
CA VAL A 217 -8.95 -13.96 -7.25
C VAL A 217 -10.36 -13.41 -7.39
N ALA A 218 -10.75 -13.01 -8.61
CA ALA A 218 -12.08 -12.52 -8.95
C ALA A 218 -12.59 -11.32 -8.11
N SER A 219 -11.70 -10.55 -7.50
CA SER A 219 -12.04 -9.32 -6.79
C SER A 219 -11.06 -8.21 -7.15
N SER A 220 -11.43 -7.00 -6.75
CA SER A 220 -10.63 -5.80 -6.98
C SER A 220 -9.35 -5.79 -6.13
N PRO A 221 -8.24 -5.24 -6.63
CA PRO A 221 -7.04 -5.02 -5.82
C PRO A 221 -7.32 -4.23 -4.54
N VAL A 222 -6.62 -4.61 -3.46
CA VAL A 222 -6.74 -4.02 -2.13
C VAL A 222 -5.38 -3.55 -1.64
N LEU A 223 -5.29 -2.29 -1.20
CA LEU A 223 -4.14 -1.78 -0.47
C LEU A 223 -4.20 -2.22 0.99
N GLN A 224 -3.28 -3.09 1.38
CA GLN A 224 -3.22 -3.67 2.70
C GLN A 224 -2.40 -2.83 3.67
N ALA A 225 -1.31 -2.22 3.20
CA ALA A 225 -0.51 -1.28 3.94
C ALA A 225 0.19 -0.32 2.97
N PHE A 226 0.55 0.86 3.45
CA PHE A 226 1.23 1.89 2.69
C PHE A 226 2.28 2.54 3.57
N ASN A 227 3.50 2.69 3.07
CA ASN A 227 4.66 3.18 3.84
C ASN A 227 4.76 2.51 5.22
N PHE A 228 4.89 1.19 5.17
CA PHE A 228 5.07 0.29 6.29
C PHE A 228 6.56 0.05 6.50
N ALA A 229 7.09 0.36 7.68
CA ALA A 229 8.49 0.17 8.05
C ALA A 229 8.60 -0.29 9.51
#